data_AF-A0AAE9TEZ6-F1
#
_entry.id   AF-A0AAE9TEZ6-F1
#
_cell.length_a   1.000
_cell.length_b   1.000
_cell.length_c   1.000
_cell.angle_alpha   90.00
_cell.angle_beta   90.00
_cell.angle_gamma   90.00
#
_symmetry.space_group_name_H-M   'P 1'
#
loop_
_entity.id
_entity.type
_entity.pdbx_description
1 polymer ?
#
loop_
_entity_poly.entity_id
_entity_poly.type
_entity_poly.pdbx_seq_one_letter_code
_entity_poly.pdbx_strand_id
1 'polypeptide(L)'
;MDWGYSKQTLSFSNDKKTNASKGLALPSPDQALKQLQDNLPGKLQNWKNSNWGKQTLADSRVRGPVQVSKYEGSFQGLDTDVEIWPIRSANGSGTEHIIEISFKTSDYSVAASNRTKLMNLLQSKGWLVPADSLKTNLVLERY
;
A
#
# COMPACT_ATOMS: atom_id res chain seq x y z
N MET A 1 -8.93 -6.47 -3.93
CA MET A 1 -9.26 -5.81 -5.21
C MET A 1 -9.20 -4.32 -4.93
N ASP A 2 -8.31 -3.61 -5.60
CA ASP A 2 -8.19 -2.16 -5.47
C ASP A 2 -9.08 -1.52 -6.54
N TRP A 3 -10.02 -0.68 -6.11
CA TRP A 3 -10.98 -0.05 -7.02
C TRP A 3 -10.73 1.45 -7.11
N GLY A 4 -9.82 1.81 -8.03
CA GLY A 4 -9.48 3.20 -8.37
C GLY A 4 -10.64 3.94 -9.06
N TYR A 5 -10.41 5.16 -9.53
CA TYR A 5 -11.43 6.00 -10.15
C TYR A 5 -12.17 5.33 -11.32
N SER A 6 -11.45 4.66 -12.23
CA SER A 6 -12.04 3.99 -13.39
C SER A 6 -11.66 2.51 -13.51
N LYS A 7 -10.67 2.03 -12.77
CA LYS A 7 -10.13 0.66 -12.90
C LYS A 7 -10.26 -0.16 -11.62
N GLN A 8 -10.48 -1.46 -11.79
CA GLN A 8 -10.33 -2.45 -10.74
C GLN A 8 -9.04 -3.23 -10.98
N THR A 9 -8.17 -3.31 -9.97
CA THR A 9 -6.88 -4.01 -10.03
C THR A 9 -6.83 -5.11 -8.98
N LEU A 10 -6.54 -6.33 -9.41
CA LEU A 10 -6.26 -7.42 -8.49
C LEU A 10 -4.82 -7.30 -7.97
N SER A 11 -4.70 -6.76 -6.76
CA SER A 11 -3.43 -6.66 -6.04
C SER A 11 -3.29 -7.79 -5.02
N PHE A 12 -2.07 -8.31 -4.88
CA PHE A 12 -1.70 -9.28 -3.86
C PHE A 12 -0.49 -8.75 -3.08
N SER A 13 -0.61 -8.72 -1.75
CA SER A 13 0.50 -8.44 -0.83
C SER A 13 0.73 -9.63 0.10
N ASN A 14 1.96 -9.79 0.56
CA ASN A 14 2.31 -10.74 1.62
C ASN A 14 2.84 -9.94 2.81
N ASP A 15 1.94 -9.61 3.73
CA ASP A 15 2.23 -8.72 4.83
C ASP A 15 2.84 -9.48 6.01
N LYS A 16 3.86 -8.88 6.62
CA LYS A 16 4.59 -9.44 7.76
C LYS A 16 4.75 -8.36 8.81
N LYS A 17 4.35 -8.67 10.05
CA LYS A 17 4.50 -7.77 11.18
C LYS A 17 5.82 -8.07 11.87
N THR A 18 6.63 -7.05 12.08
CA THR A 18 7.86 -7.11 12.87
C THR A 18 7.75 -6.12 14.02
N ASN A 19 8.44 -6.40 15.13
CA ASN A 19 8.50 -5.46 16.23
C ASN A 19 9.38 -4.27 15.83
N ALA A 20 8.88 -3.07 16.03
CA ALA A 20 9.67 -1.86 15.84
C ALA A 20 10.67 -1.66 16.98
N SER A 21 11.78 -0.99 16.68
CA SER A 21 12.69 -0.48 17.70
C SER A 21 11.98 0.61 18.53
N LYS A 22 12.49 0.86 19.75
CA LYS A 22 11.97 1.95 20.59
C LYS A 22 12.10 3.27 19.82
N GLY A 23 10.98 3.99 19.66
CA GLY A 23 10.92 5.27 18.95
C GLY A 23 10.22 5.24 17.58
N LEU A 24 9.71 4.08 17.12
CA LEU A 24 8.95 3.95 15.87
C LEU A 24 9.69 4.49 14.62
N ALA A 25 11.02 4.44 14.63
CA ALA A 25 11.81 4.81 13.47
C ALA A 25 11.68 3.76 12.37
N LEU A 26 11.62 4.21 11.11
CA LEU A 26 11.72 3.31 9.98
C LEU A 26 13.06 2.56 10.00
N PRO A 27 13.09 1.27 9.63
CA PRO A 27 14.34 0.54 9.48
C PRO A 27 15.21 1.18 8.40
N SER A 28 16.53 1.09 8.56
CA SER A 28 17.45 1.36 7.44
C SER A 28 17.17 0.41 6.27
N PRO A 29 17.57 0.77 5.02
CA PRO A 29 17.40 -0.11 3.86
C PRO A 29 17.92 -1.54 4.07
N ASP A 30 19.09 -1.70 4.68
CA ASP A 30 19.68 -3.03 4.95
C ASP A 30 18.87 -3.81 5.99
N GLN A 31 18.37 -3.14 7.03
CA GLN A 31 17.48 -3.77 8.02
C GLN A 31 16.16 -4.19 7.38
N ALA A 32 15.58 -3.36 6.51
CA ALA A 32 14.35 -3.68 5.79
C ALA A 32 14.53 -4.87 4.83
N LEU A 33 15.63 -4.90 4.08
CA LEU A 33 15.98 -6.03 3.20
C LEU A 33 16.16 -7.32 4.01
N LYS A 34 16.88 -7.24 5.13
CA LYS A 34 17.05 -8.39 6.02
C LYS A 34 15.70 -8.90 6.55
N GLN A 35 14.82 -8.01 7.00
CA GLN A 35 13.47 -8.38 7.44
C GLN A 35 12.66 -9.06 6.32
N LEU A 36 12.75 -8.58 5.07
CA LEU A 36 12.12 -9.22 3.92
C LEU A 36 12.67 -10.63 3.67
N GLN A 37 14.00 -10.80 3.68
CA GLN A 37 14.65 -12.09 3.46
C GLN A 37 14.35 -13.10 4.57
N ASP A 38 14.25 -12.65 5.82
CA ASP A 38 13.94 -13.50 6.97
C ASP A 38 12.46 -13.95 6.99
N ASN A 39 11.58 -13.20 6.32
CA ASN A 39 10.14 -13.50 6.25
C ASN A 39 9.65 -13.97 4.86
N LEU A 40 10.57 -14.35 3.97
CA LEU A 40 10.25 -14.88 2.65
C LEU A 40 9.33 -16.12 2.77
N PRO A 41 8.19 -16.16 2.04
CA PRO A 41 7.40 -17.36 1.91
C PRO A 41 8.26 -18.52 1.40
N GLY A 42 8.13 -19.71 2.02
CA GLY A 42 8.99 -20.85 1.68
C GLY A 42 8.99 -21.22 0.20
N LYS A 43 7.85 -21.09 -0.50
CA LYS A 43 7.76 -21.29 -1.96
C LYS A 43 8.62 -20.30 -2.76
N LEU A 44 8.78 -19.06 -2.29
CA LEU A 44 9.61 -18.04 -2.94
C LEU A 44 11.10 -18.21 -2.63
N GLN A 45 11.45 -18.73 -1.45
CA GLN A 45 12.87 -18.93 -1.09
C GLN A 45 13.59 -19.81 -2.11
N ASN A 46 12.98 -20.92 -2.51
CA ASN A 46 13.60 -21.94 -3.37
C ASN A 46 12.87 -22.11 -4.72
N TRP A 47 12.24 -21.05 -5.25
CA TRP A 47 11.33 -21.17 -6.40
C TRP A 47 12.01 -21.73 -7.66
N LYS A 48 13.05 -21.07 -8.18
CA LYS A 48 13.77 -21.55 -9.38
C LYS A 48 14.94 -22.46 -9.04
N ASN A 49 15.66 -22.15 -7.96
CA ASN A 49 16.78 -22.90 -7.43
C ASN A 49 16.92 -22.58 -5.93
N SER A 50 17.84 -23.26 -5.24
CA SER A 50 18.09 -23.02 -3.82
C SER A 50 18.45 -21.55 -3.56
N ASN A 51 17.80 -20.94 -2.57
CA ASN A 51 17.97 -19.53 -2.17
C ASN A 51 17.64 -18.46 -3.24
N TRP A 52 16.95 -18.84 -4.33
CA TRP A 52 16.53 -17.94 -5.40
C TRP A 52 15.93 -16.62 -4.89
N GLY A 53 14.97 -16.69 -3.97
CA GLY A 53 14.26 -15.49 -3.48
C GLY A 53 15.15 -14.55 -2.67
N LYS A 54 16.07 -15.10 -1.86
CA LYS A 54 16.99 -14.29 -1.05
C LYS A 54 18.00 -13.56 -1.94
N GLN A 55 18.56 -14.27 -2.93
CA GLN A 55 19.50 -13.68 -3.90
C GLN A 55 18.81 -12.62 -4.76
N THR A 56 17.63 -12.94 -5.30
CA THR A 56 16.85 -11.98 -6.11
C THR A 56 16.57 -10.68 -5.34
N LEU A 57 16.19 -10.77 -4.07
CA LEU A 57 15.99 -9.57 -3.24
C LEU A 57 17.31 -8.83 -2.94
N ALA A 58 18.41 -9.55 -2.71
CA ALA A 58 19.72 -8.93 -2.45
C ALA A 58 20.24 -8.13 -3.67
N ASP A 59 19.98 -8.63 -4.87
CA ASP A 59 20.38 -7.99 -6.13
C ASP A 59 19.39 -6.90 -6.58
N SER A 60 18.24 -6.77 -5.91
CA SER A 60 17.19 -5.81 -6.25
C SER A 60 17.43 -4.45 -5.62
N ARG A 61 16.95 -3.39 -6.29
CA ARG A 61 16.91 -2.06 -5.71
C ARG A 61 15.86 -1.98 -4.60
N VAL A 62 16.25 -1.48 -3.43
CA VAL A 62 15.33 -1.18 -2.33
C VAL A 62 14.42 0.01 -2.71
N ARG A 63 13.11 -0.18 -2.57
CA ARG A 63 12.07 0.82 -2.84
C ARG A 63 11.27 1.04 -1.53
N GLY A 64 11.57 2.12 -0.81
CA GLY A 64 11.04 2.39 0.54
C GLY A 64 12.12 2.27 1.64
N PRO A 65 11.76 2.08 2.92
CA PRO A 65 10.40 1.97 3.47
C PRO A 65 9.63 3.31 3.42
N VAL A 66 8.30 3.23 3.47
CA VAL A 66 7.40 4.40 3.51
C VAL A 66 6.68 4.41 4.85
N GLN A 67 6.69 5.55 5.53
CA GLN A 67 5.89 5.76 6.72
C GLN A 67 4.46 6.09 6.32
N VAL A 68 3.48 5.38 6.88
CA VAL A 68 2.06 5.50 6.56
C VAL A 68 1.29 5.81 7.83
N SER A 69 0.33 6.73 7.75
CA SER A 69 -0.64 6.96 8.82
C SER A 69 -1.91 6.18 8.50
N LYS A 70 -2.37 5.36 9.45
CA LYS A 70 -3.60 4.57 9.32
C LYS A 70 -4.60 4.98 10.38
N TYR A 71 -5.85 5.13 9.96
CA TYR A 71 -7.00 5.43 10.80
C TYR A 71 -8.08 4.38 10.56
N GLU A 72 -8.82 4.06 11.60
CA GLU A 72 -9.97 3.15 11.54
C GLU A 72 -11.23 3.91 11.95
N GLY A 73 -12.36 3.58 11.34
CA GLY A 73 -13.63 4.23 11.61
C GLY A 73 -14.80 3.52 10.92
N SER A 74 -15.88 4.26 10.69
CA SER A 74 -17.05 3.74 9.98
C SER A 74 -17.54 4.72 8.92
N PHE A 75 -17.94 4.19 7.76
CA PHE A 75 -18.62 4.92 6.71
C PHE A 75 -19.87 4.16 6.30
N GLN A 76 -21.04 4.80 6.37
CA GLN A 76 -22.33 4.18 6.03
C GLN A 76 -22.60 2.86 6.79
N GLY A 77 -22.08 2.74 8.03
CA GLY A 77 -22.22 1.55 8.86
C GLY A 77 -21.23 0.42 8.56
N LEU A 78 -20.29 0.61 7.63
CA LEU A 78 -19.21 -0.35 7.38
C LEU A 78 -17.92 0.07 8.07
N ASP A 79 -17.22 -0.90 8.67
CA ASP A 79 -15.85 -0.72 9.12
C ASP A 79 -14.99 -0.24 7.94
N THR A 80 -14.28 0.85 8.18
CA THR A 80 -13.53 1.58 7.15
C THR A 80 -12.15 1.91 7.66
N ASP A 81 -11.14 1.59 6.86
CA ASP A 81 -9.77 2.01 7.11
C ASP A 81 -9.41 3.16 6.15
N VAL A 82 -8.71 4.17 6.65
CA VAL A 82 -8.12 5.26 5.87
C VAL A 82 -6.62 5.23 6.04
N GLU A 83 -5.90 5.15 4.93
CA GLU A 83 -4.44 5.18 4.91
C GLU A 83 -3.95 6.41 4.15
N ILE A 84 -3.02 7.15 4.77
CA ILE A 84 -2.38 8.33 4.18
C ILE A 84 -0.92 7.99 3.92
N TRP A 85 -0.57 8.00 2.64
CA TRP A 85 0.73 7.66 2.11
C TRP A 85 1.45 8.93 1.63
N PRO A 86 2.38 9.49 2.41
CA PRO A 86 3.27 10.56 1.95
C PRO A 86 4.32 9.96 1.00
N ILE A 87 4.10 10.13 -0.31
CA ILE A 87 5.00 9.64 -1.36
C ILE A 87 5.76 10.84 -1.94
N ARG A 88 7.06 10.68 -2.26
CA ARG A 88 7.81 11.69 -3.02
C ARG A 88 7.03 12.15 -4.26
N SER A 89 7.05 13.44 -4.56
CA SER A 89 6.46 13.97 -5.79
C SER A 89 7.19 13.45 -7.02
N ALA A 90 6.54 13.45 -8.19
CA ALA A 90 7.13 12.92 -9.42
C ALA A 90 8.46 13.61 -9.83
N ASN A 91 8.61 14.90 -9.53
CA ASN A 91 9.82 15.68 -9.78
C ASN A 91 10.86 15.60 -8.63
N GLY A 92 10.57 14.84 -7.57
CA GLY A 92 11.44 14.66 -6.40
C GLY A 92 11.56 15.87 -5.47
N SER A 93 10.87 17.00 -5.74
CA SER A 93 11.03 18.25 -4.97
C SER A 93 10.13 18.37 -3.74
N GLY A 94 9.28 17.37 -3.47
CA GLY A 94 8.30 17.44 -2.39
C GLY A 94 7.59 16.12 -2.12
N THR A 95 6.39 16.22 -1.54
CA THR A 95 5.58 15.08 -1.13
C THR A 95 4.16 15.23 -1.64
N GLU A 96 3.64 14.18 -2.26
CA GLU A 96 2.24 13.98 -2.61
C GLU A 96 1.60 13.05 -1.58
N HIS A 97 0.41 13.39 -1.09
CA HIS A 97 -0.33 12.53 -0.16
C HIS A 97 -1.35 11.71 -0.94
N ILE A 98 -1.12 10.40 -0.98
CA ILE A 98 -2.04 9.45 -1.60
C ILE A 98 -2.90 8.85 -0.50
N ILE A 99 -4.21 8.93 -0.66
CA ILE A 99 -5.17 8.46 0.33
C ILE A 99 -5.85 7.20 -0.22
N GLU A 100 -5.77 6.12 0.54
CA GLU A 100 -6.56 4.91 0.30
C GLU A 100 -7.67 4.80 1.34
N ILE A 101 -8.89 4.50 0.90
CA ILE A 101 -10.04 4.27 1.77
C ILE A 101 -10.58 2.88 1.42
N SER A 102 -10.63 1.99 2.41
CA SER A 102 -11.07 0.62 2.21
C SER A 102 -12.25 0.29 3.12
N PHE A 103 -13.22 -0.45 2.57
CA PHE A 103 -14.39 -0.94 3.30
C PHE A 103 -14.23 -2.43 3.58
N LYS A 104 -14.50 -2.86 4.82
CA LYS A 104 -14.51 -4.30 5.16
C LYS A 104 -15.86 -4.91 4.79
N THR A 105 -15.95 -5.42 3.56
CA THR A 105 -17.12 -6.17 3.07
C THR A 105 -16.71 -7.21 2.04
N SER A 106 -17.40 -8.34 2.01
CA SER A 106 -17.27 -9.37 0.97
C SER A 106 -18.34 -9.26 -0.12
N ASP A 107 -19.33 -8.39 0.05
CA ASP A 107 -20.42 -8.19 -0.91
C ASP A 107 -20.05 -7.10 -1.92
N TYR A 108 -19.99 -7.48 -3.20
CA TYR A 108 -19.66 -6.60 -4.31
C TYR A 108 -20.64 -5.43 -4.46
N SER A 109 -21.95 -5.69 -4.34
CA SER A 109 -22.99 -4.67 -4.50
C SER A 109 -22.92 -3.64 -3.38
N VAL A 110 -22.64 -4.10 -2.16
CA VAL A 110 -22.39 -3.23 -1.00
C VAL A 110 -21.13 -2.38 -1.22
N ALA A 111 -20.03 -2.98 -1.67
CA ALA A 111 -18.80 -2.25 -1.99
C ALA A 111 -19.00 -1.20 -3.09
N ALA A 112 -19.68 -1.57 -4.18
CA ALA A 112 -19.96 -0.70 -5.32
C ALA A 112 -20.83 0.51 -4.93
N SER A 113 -21.90 0.26 -4.17
CA SER A 113 -22.79 1.33 -3.67
C SER A 113 -22.05 2.30 -2.76
N ASN A 114 -21.26 1.78 -1.81
CA ASN A 114 -20.50 2.63 -0.88
C ASN A 114 -19.36 3.38 -1.55
N ARG A 115 -18.70 2.78 -2.55
CA ARG A 115 -17.72 3.49 -3.39
C ARG A 115 -18.35 4.68 -4.09
N THR A 116 -19.51 4.50 -4.73
CA THR A 116 -20.21 5.61 -5.40
C THR A 116 -20.57 6.72 -4.42
N LYS A 117 -21.11 6.38 -3.24
CA LYS A 117 -21.42 7.36 -2.19
C LYS A 117 -20.18 8.10 -1.70
N LEU A 118 -19.07 7.39 -1.50
CA LEU A 118 -17.80 7.99 -1.08
C LEU A 118 -17.26 8.93 -2.16
N MET A 119 -17.24 8.52 -3.43
CA MET A 119 -16.81 9.37 -4.54
C MET A 119 -17.64 10.66 -4.62
N ASN A 120 -18.97 10.54 -4.52
CA ASN A 120 -19.86 11.71 -4.53
C ASN A 120 -19.56 12.66 -3.35
N LEU A 121 -19.32 12.11 -2.15
CA LEU A 121 -18.92 12.90 -0.99
C LEU A 121 -17.59 13.63 -1.25
N LEU A 122 -16.55 12.91 -1.66
CA LEU A 122 -15.22 13.49 -1.92
C LEU A 122 -15.27 14.55 -3.03
N GLN A 123 -16.06 14.31 -4.08
CA GLN A 123 -16.27 15.28 -5.15
C GLN A 123 -17.01 16.53 -4.65
N SER A 124 -18.06 16.37 -3.83
CA SER A 124 -18.80 17.51 -3.25
C SER A 124 -17.93 18.40 -2.36
N LYS A 125 -16.84 17.85 -1.82
CA LYS A 125 -15.84 18.58 -1.00
C LYS A 125 -14.68 19.14 -1.82
N GLY A 126 -14.60 18.83 -3.12
CA GLY A 126 -13.46 19.21 -3.96
C GLY A 126 -12.17 18.43 -3.66
N TRP A 127 -12.28 17.27 -3.00
CA TRP A 127 -11.12 16.46 -2.60
C TRP A 127 -10.79 15.34 -3.59
N LEU A 128 -11.75 14.98 -4.46
CA LEU A 128 -11.57 13.89 -5.41
C LEU A 128 -10.72 14.34 -6.61
N VAL A 129 -9.59 13.67 -6.82
CA VAL A 129 -8.84 13.74 -8.08
C VAL A 129 -9.36 12.62 -8.99
N PRO A 130 -9.91 12.94 -10.19
CA PRO A 130 -10.52 11.95 -11.07
C PRO A 130 -9.48 11.17 -11.90
N ALA A 131 -8.61 10.43 -11.22
CA ALA A 131 -7.55 9.65 -11.83
C ALA A 131 -7.33 8.32 -11.08
N ASP A 132 -6.91 7.29 -11.80
CA ASP A 132 -6.43 6.05 -11.20
C ASP A 132 -4.97 6.17 -10.80
N SER A 133 -4.63 5.69 -9.62
CA SER A 133 -3.26 5.52 -9.17
C SER A 133 -3.16 4.33 -8.22
N LEU A 134 -2.02 3.64 -8.25
CA LEU A 134 -1.74 2.51 -7.37
C LEU A 134 -0.54 2.83 -6.51
N LYS A 135 -0.73 2.83 -5.18
CA LYS A 135 0.30 3.14 -4.18
C LYS A 135 1.59 2.34 -4.41
N THR A 136 1.47 1.05 -4.74
CA THR A 136 2.61 0.17 -5.02
C THR A 136 3.46 0.68 -6.18
N ASN A 137 2.84 1.05 -7.31
CA ASN A 137 3.58 1.56 -8.47
C ASN A 137 4.26 2.88 -8.14
N LEU A 138 3.58 3.79 -7.45
CA LEU A 138 4.15 5.05 -7.03
C LEU A 138 5.38 4.89 -6.13
N VAL A 139 5.35 3.95 -5.18
CA VAL A 139 6.51 3.65 -4.33
C VAL A 139 7.66 3.04 -5.14
N LEU A 140 7.37 2.09 -6.03
CA LEU A 140 8.36 1.46 -6.90
C LEU A 140 9.00 2.46 -7.87
N GLU A 141 8.28 3.48 -8.32
CA GLU A 141 8.80 4.49 -9.26
C GLU A 141 9.63 5.56 -8.54
N ARG A 142 9.18 6.03 -7.37
CA ARG A 142 9.65 7.29 -6.78
C ARG A 142 10.62 7.16 -5.61
N TYR A 143 10.83 5.95 -5.09
CA TYR A 143 11.86 5.65 -4.05
C TYR A 143 13.00 4.86 -4.65
#